data_AF-A0A3A5UME5-F1
#
_entry.id   AF-A0A3A5UME5-F1
#
_cell.length_a   1.000
_cell.length_b   1.000
_cell.length_c   1.000
_cell.angle_alpha   90.00
_cell.angle_beta   90.00
_cell.angle_gamma   90.00
#
_symmetry.space_group_name_H-M   'P 1'
#
loop_
_entity.id
_entity.type
_entity.pdbx_description
1 polymer ?
#
loop_
_entity_poly.entity_id
_entity_poly.type
_entity_poly.pdbx_seq_one_letter_code
_entity_poly.pdbx_strand_id
1 'polypeptide(L)'
;MVEIQSMVPIAAVVDLVLGVATLSILARSPGTSANNRVVGCILGWILVFLGLSYIMTSVLEFRYGALEDFSAVNTDKVGGTFAFTAKNLLISASYMLMALLPFFFPFRLINKDWDLWFLLAGVCIGTGVFTAIHLMTDFKHFQVENLLFIPGYVVLISMYIRFVVTEVRDSDERLRKISVVVGLLLIGIHGETMTYWLSQVLSINDLFFQRQSIQNGLSISGAAWGGMSIRLTLGATAMLVLFAGESWRSFKVGLSPFGVLTFVMFIIGFIAGLADVAVLDVVRSCYETQCESFPAAYSIWYDFTSEALVYLYTPILFMFILLHYDIVDTKRDENRWLIRIIVILMLLIVSSTILELIQSFLPIPDMISSAALAIVVGVFIGWEERIVNSLIDDSASIKETVPDFARPEMDDSAASPRLFNIVFGGVTVFILIISLLFTGLGVLGG
;
A
#
# COMPACT_ATOMS: atom_id res chain seq x y z
N MET A 1 8.80 -24.31 -19.59
CA MET A 1 7.81 -23.68 -18.68
C MET A 1 8.64 -23.12 -17.55
N VAL A 2 8.86 -21.81 -17.55
CA VAL A 2 9.56 -21.15 -16.45
C VAL A 2 8.54 -21.03 -15.33
N GLU A 3 8.77 -21.69 -14.19
CA GLU A 3 7.98 -21.43 -12.99
C GLU A 3 8.25 -19.99 -12.57
N ILE A 4 7.29 -19.11 -12.86
CA ILE A 4 7.30 -17.75 -12.33
C ILE A 4 6.84 -17.89 -10.87
N GLN A 5 7.77 -17.86 -9.93
CA GLN A 5 7.46 -17.67 -8.51
C GLN A 5 7.02 -16.22 -8.31
N SER A 6 5.74 -15.93 -8.58
CA SER A 6 5.16 -14.60 -8.39
C SER A 6 4.33 -14.55 -7.10
N MET A 7 4.57 -13.54 -6.27
CA MET A 7 3.79 -13.29 -5.05
C MET A 7 2.45 -12.60 -5.34
N VAL A 8 2.25 -12.13 -6.57
CA VAL A 8 1.08 -11.31 -6.98
C VAL A 8 -0.26 -12.05 -6.78
N PRO A 9 -0.42 -13.33 -7.15
CA PRO A 9 -1.69 -14.03 -6.97
C PRO A 9 -2.05 -14.20 -5.49
N ILE A 10 -1.05 -14.41 -4.63
CA ILE A 10 -1.24 -14.50 -3.19
C ILE A 10 -1.74 -13.15 -2.68
N ALA A 11 -1.02 -12.06 -2.99
CA ALA A 11 -1.40 -10.70 -2.63
C ALA A 11 -2.85 -10.37 -3.04
N ALA A 12 -3.22 -10.73 -4.28
CA ALA A 12 -4.55 -10.51 -4.82
C ALA A 12 -5.68 -11.12 -3.96
N VAL A 13 -5.51 -12.38 -3.56
CA VAL A 13 -6.49 -13.08 -2.70
C VAL A 13 -6.51 -12.45 -1.31
N VAL A 14 -5.34 -12.13 -0.77
CA VAL A 14 -5.19 -11.54 0.56
C VAL A 14 -5.91 -10.21 0.67
N ASP A 15 -5.57 -9.27 -0.19
CA ASP A 15 -6.15 -7.93 -0.19
C ASP A 15 -7.67 -7.99 -0.37
N LEU A 16 -8.14 -8.85 -1.26
CA LEU A 16 -9.58 -8.98 -1.52
C LEU A 16 -10.33 -9.60 -0.34
N VAL A 17 -9.81 -10.67 0.26
CA VAL A 17 -10.42 -11.31 1.43
C VAL A 17 -10.42 -10.37 2.63
N LEU A 18 -9.29 -9.69 2.92
CA LEU A 18 -9.17 -8.73 4.01
C LEU A 18 -10.10 -7.52 3.81
N GLY A 19 -10.16 -6.98 2.59
CA GLY A 19 -11.05 -5.87 2.25
C GLY A 19 -12.52 -6.23 2.43
N VAL A 20 -12.96 -7.37 1.89
CA VAL A 20 -14.35 -7.84 2.03
C VAL A 20 -14.71 -8.17 3.47
N ALA A 21 -13.80 -8.80 4.22
CA ALA A 21 -14.00 -9.11 5.63
C ALA A 21 -14.14 -7.84 6.46
N THR A 22 -13.26 -6.85 6.24
CA THR A 22 -13.32 -5.54 6.91
C THR A 22 -14.67 -4.85 6.67
N LEU A 23 -15.12 -4.76 5.41
CA LEU A 23 -16.41 -4.16 5.06
C LEU A 23 -17.60 -4.92 5.67
N SER A 24 -17.50 -6.26 5.76
CA SER A 24 -18.53 -7.11 6.36
C SER A 24 -18.65 -6.88 7.87
N ILE A 25 -17.52 -6.73 8.58
CA ILE A 25 -17.53 -6.46 10.02
C ILE A 25 -18.10 -5.05 10.29
N LEU A 26 -17.70 -4.05 9.50
CA LEU A 26 -18.23 -2.69 9.59
C LEU A 26 -19.74 -2.63 9.39
N ALA A 27 -20.27 -3.38 8.42
CA ALA A 27 -21.70 -3.44 8.16
C ALA A 27 -22.51 -4.06 9.32
N ARG A 28 -21.88 -4.89 10.16
CA ARG A 28 -22.50 -5.57 11.31
C ARG A 28 -22.30 -4.85 12.65
N SER A 29 -21.55 -3.75 12.67
CA SER A 29 -21.11 -3.08 13.90
C SER A 29 -21.71 -1.67 14.07
N PRO A 30 -23.00 -1.54 14.44
CA PRO A 30 -23.66 -0.25 14.65
C PRO A 30 -23.18 0.50 15.90
N GLY A 31 -22.23 -0.04 16.67
CA GLY A 31 -21.64 0.61 17.85
C GLY A 31 -20.35 1.40 17.58
N THR A 32 -19.75 1.28 16.39
CA THR A 32 -18.52 2.00 16.05
C THR A 32 -18.81 3.48 15.78
N SER A 33 -17.91 4.38 16.18
CA SER A 33 -18.09 5.81 15.89
C SER A 33 -18.14 6.08 14.38
N ALA A 34 -18.96 7.05 13.96
CA ALA A 34 -19.13 7.42 12.56
C ALA A 34 -17.81 7.66 11.80
N ASN A 35 -16.81 8.29 12.45
CA ASN A 35 -15.49 8.49 11.85
C ASN A 35 -14.73 7.18 11.62
N ASN A 36 -14.75 6.27 12.59
CA ASN A 36 -14.10 4.97 12.46
C ASN A 36 -14.77 4.14 11.35
N ARG A 37 -16.08 4.28 11.17
CA ARG A 37 -16.78 3.64 10.03
C ARG A 37 -16.29 4.15 8.69
N VAL A 38 -16.18 5.46 8.53
CA VAL A 38 -15.68 6.08 7.29
C VAL A 38 -14.25 5.60 7.00
N VAL A 39 -13.35 5.67 7.99
CA VAL A 39 -11.96 5.23 7.84
C VAL A 39 -11.87 3.74 7.52
N GLY A 40 -12.64 2.91 8.22
CA GLY A 40 -12.72 1.48 7.95
C GLY A 40 -13.25 1.17 6.54
N CYS A 41 -14.24 1.92 6.05
CA CYS A 41 -14.72 1.79 4.69
C CYS A 41 -13.67 2.21 3.65
N ILE A 42 -12.92 3.30 3.89
CA ILE A 42 -11.82 3.73 3.01
C ILE A 42 -10.77 2.62 2.92
N LEU A 43 -10.27 2.15 4.07
CA LEU A 43 -9.24 1.10 4.12
C LEU A 43 -9.73 -0.22 3.49
N GLY A 44 -10.97 -0.63 3.78
CA GLY A 44 -11.55 -1.83 3.17
C GLY A 44 -11.64 -1.74 1.65
N TRP A 45 -12.03 -0.59 1.10
CA TRP A 45 -12.11 -0.38 -0.36
C TRP A 45 -10.76 -0.18 -1.03
N ILE A 46 -9.76 0.39 -0.34
CA ILE A 46 -8.37 0.40 -0.83
C ILE A 46 -7.90 -1.04 -1.06
N LEU A 47 -8.09 -1.92 -0.08
CA LEU A 47 -7.72 -3.33 -0.18
C LEU A 47 -8.49 -4.04 -1.32
N VAL A 48 -9.79 -3.80 -1.46
CA VAL A 48 -10.57 -4.39 -2.58
C VAL A 48 -10.04 -3.94 -3.95
N PHE A 49 -9.74 -2.65 -4.14
CA PHE A 49 -9.20 -2.16 -5.41
C PHE A 49 -7.79 -2.69 -5.71
N LEU A 50 -6.91 -2.76 -4.70
CA LEU A 50 -5.60 -3.37 -4.84
C LEU A 50 -5.72 -4.86 -5.19
N GLY A 51 -6.54 -5.61 -4.45
CA GLY A 51 -6.76 -7.04 -4.71
C GLY A 51 -7.27 -7.30 -6.12
N LEU A 52 -8.27 -6.56 -6.59
CA LEU A 52 -8.76 -6.67 -7.97
C LEU A 52 -7.69 -6.32 -9.01
N SER A 53 -6.84 -5.31 -8.73
CA SER A 53 -5.73 -4.96 -9.61
C SER A 53 -4.67 -6.07 -9.68
N TYR A 54 -4.35 -6.70 -8.54
CA TYR A 54 -3.41 -7.81 -8.48
C TYR A 54 -3.97 -9.07 -9.15
N ILE A 55 -5.29 -9.32 -9.13
CA ILE A 55 -5.92 -10.35 -9.97
C ILE A 55 -5.64 -10.07 -11.45
N MET A 56 -5.85 -8.83 -11.90
CA MET A 56 -5.59 -8.47 -13.30
C MET A 56 -4.11 -8.58 -13.65
N THR A 57 -3.22 -8.24 -12.72
CA THR A 57 -1.77 -8.42 -12.87
C THR A 57 -1.40 -9.90 -13.00
N SER A 58 -1.98 -10.77 -12.17
CA SER A 58 -1.76 -12.22 -12.25
C SER A 58 -2.22 -12.81 -13.59
N VAL A 59 -3.35 -12.32 -14.14
CA VAL A 59 -3.83 -12.73 -15.47
C VAL A 59 -2.85 -12.30 -16.56
N LEU A 60 -2.25 -11.11 -16.44
CA LEU A 60 -1.23 -10.65 -17.38
C LEU A 60 0.05 -11.46 -17.27
N GLU A 61 0.51 -11.78 -16.06
CA GLU A 61 1.69 -12.63 -15.84
C GLU A 61 1.53 -14.00 -16.48
N PHE A 62 0.39 -14.63 -16.21
CA PHE A 62 0.06 -15.93 -16.78
C PHE A 62 0.06 -15.93 -18.32
N ARG A 63 -0.32 -14.82 -18.94
CA ARG A 63 -0.49 -14.73 -20.39
C ARG A 63 0.75 -14.21 -21.13
N TYR A 64 1.49 -13.29 -20.53
CA TYR A 64 2.53 -12.50 -21.20
C TYR A 64 3.93 -12.64 -20.60
N GLY A 65 4.10 -13.27 -19.43
CA GLY A 65 5.42 -13.49 -18.82
C GLY A 65 5.66 -12.68 -17.55
N ALA A 66 6.88 -12.19 -17.35
CA ALA A 66 7.25 -11.48 -16.13
C ALA A 66 6.68 -10.04 -16.09
N LEU A 67 6.52 -9.46 -14.89
CA LEU A 67 5.99 -8.11 -14.70
C LEU A 67 6.72 -7.04 -15.52
N GLU A 68 8.02 -7.22 -15.76
CA GLU A 68 8.84 -6.33 -16.58
C GLU A 68 8.31 -6.19 -18.03
N ASP A 69 7.73 -7.27 -18.59
CA ASP A 69 7.24 -7.33 -19.98
C ASP A 69 5.96 -6.52 -20.23
N PHE A 70 5.20 -6.21 -19.18
CA PHE A 70 3.92 -5.50 -19.26
C PHE A 70 3.73 -4.46 -18.13
N SER A 71 4.86 -4.03 -17.55
CA SER A 71 4.90 -2.90 -16.61
C SER A 71 4.29 -1.66 -17.27
N ALA A 72 3.86 -0.68 -16.47
CA ALA A 72 3.19 0.54 -16.96
C ALA A 72 3.99 1.34 -18.01
N VAL A 73 5.24 0.95 -18.26
CA VAL A 73 6.12 1.50 -19.27
C VAL A 73 5.96 0.72 -20.59
N ASN A 74 6.02 -0.62 -20.63
CA ASN A 74 5.93 -1.40 -21.88
C ASN A 74 4.48 -1.75 -22.29
N THR A 75 3.85 -0.87 -23.06
CA THR A 75 2.48 -1.05 -23.56
C THR A 75 2.37 -1.80 -24.88
N ASP A 76 3.46 -2.08 -25.59
CA ASP A 76 3.38 -2.59 -26.96
C ASP A 76 2.80 -4.02 -27.06
N LYS A 77 2.96 -4.83 -26.00
CA LYS A 77 2.45 -6.21 -25.95
C LYS A 77 1.04 -6.35 -25.35
N VAL A 78 0.65 -5.40 -24.50
CA VAL A 78 -0.51 -5.50 -23.59
C VAL A 78 -1.46 -4.31 -23.64
N GLY A 79 -1.06 -3.25 -24.36
CA GLY A 79 -1.83 -2.04 -24.59
C GLY A 79 -3.21 -2.37 -25.16
N GLY A 80 -4.23 -1.74 -24.60
CA GLY A 80 -5.62 -1.99 -25.01
C GLY A 80 -6.22 -3.33 -24.54
N THR A 81 -5.50 -4.18 -23.79
CA THR A 81 -6.10 -5.37 -23.21
C THR A 81 -6.97 -5.04 -21.99
N PHE A 82 -8.00 -5.86 -21.77
CA PHE A 82 -8.93 -5.71 -20.65
C PHE A 82 -8.19 -5.73 -19.31
N ALA A 83 -7.30 -6.71 -19.11
CA ALA A 83 -6.59 -6.88 -17.85
C ALA A 83 -5.63 -5.71 -17.58
N PHE A 84 -4.91 -5.20 -18.60
CA PHE A 84 -4.03 -4.04 -18.45
C PHE A 84 -4.81 -2.78 -18.10
N THR A 85 -5.89 -2.51 -18.83
CA THR A 85 -6.75 -1.34 -18.60
C THR A 85 -7.39 -1.40 -17.21
N ALA A 86 -7.97 -2.54 -16.84
CA ALA A 86 -8.61 -2.73 -15.54
C ALA A 86 -7.61 -2.61 -14.38
N LYS A 87 -6.44 -3.25 -14.48
CA LYS A 87 -5.34 -3.14 -13.50
C LYS A 87 -5.04 -1.67 -13.19
N ASN A 88 -4.71 -0.89 -14.21
CA ASN A 88 -4.24 0.49 -14.05
C ASN A 88 -5.34 1.42 -13.52
N LEU A 89 -6.59 1.25 -13.96
CA LEU A 89 -7.72 2.04 -13.48
C LEU A 89 -8.10 1.70 -12.03
N LEU A 90 -7.99 0.43 -11.62
CA LEU A 90 -8.20 0.01 -10.23
C LEU A 90 -7.12 0.57 -9.30
N ILE A 91 -5.85 0.61 -9.74
CA ILE A 91 -4.76 1.27 -9.01
C ILE A 91 -5.03 2.76 -8.87
N SER A 92 -5.45 3.43 -9.94
CA SER A 92 -5.79 4.85 -9.90
C SER A 92 -6.88 5.14 -8.86
N ALA A 93 -7.94 4.30 -8.81
CA ALA A 93 -8.99 4.42 -7.81
C ALA A 93 -8.50 4.17 -6.38
N SER A 94 -7.55 3.24 -6.16
CA SER A 94 -6.96 3.02 -4.84
C SER A 94 -6.09 4.21 -4.41
N TYR A 95 -5.32 4.82 -5.33
CA TYR A 95 -4.53 6.02 -5.05
C TYR A 95 -5.40 7.23 -4.68
N MET A 96 -6.57 7.40 -5.32
CA MET A 96 -7.54 8.42 -4.91
C MET A 96 -7.95 8.26 -3.44
N LEU A 97 -8.25 7.04 -3.00
CA LEU A 97 -8.64 6.77 -1.61
C LEU A 97 -7.46 6.97 -0.65
N MET A 98 -6.27 6.49 -1.00
CA MET A 98 -5.06 6.66 -0.18
C MET A 98 -4.68 8.14 -0.03
N ALA A 99 -4.83 8.95 -1.09
CA ALA A 99 -4.58 10.39 -1.05
C ALA A 99 -5.56 11.15 -0.15
N LEU A 100 -6.80 10.67 -0.04
CA LEU A 100 -7.85 11.27 0.80
C LEU A 100 -7.82 10.78 2.26
N LEU A 101 -7.29 9.58 2.51
CA LEU A 101 -7.24 8.98 3.85
C LEU A 101 -6.66 9.89 4.95
N PRO A 102 -5.54 10.63 4.73
CA PRO A 102 -4.96 11.55 5.72
C PRO A 102 -5.88 12.67 6.21
N PHE A 103 -6.93 13.00 5.45
CA PHE A 103 -7.89 14.03 5.85
C PHE A 103 -8.91 13.54 6.87
N PHE A 104 -9.06 12.22 6.99
CA PHE A 104 -10.04 11.55 7.86
C PHE A 104 -9.38 10.80 9.03
N PHE A 105 -8.11 10.43 8.90
CA PHE A 105 -7.37 9.63 9.90
C PHE A 105 -5.90 10.11 10.04
N PRO A 106 -5.34 10.20 11.27
CA PRO A 106 -5.90 9.79 12.58
C PRO A 106 -6.94 10.75 13.16
N PHE A 107 -6.94 12.01 12.71
CA PHE A 107 -7.95 13.00 13.07
C PHE A 107 -8.64 13.51 11.83
N ARG A 108 -9.93 13.77 11.99
CA ARG A 108 -10.73 14.38 10.93
C ARG A 108 -10.37 15.86 10.79
N LEU A 109 -9.67 16.21 9.72
CA LEU A 109 -9.29 17.60 9.44
C LEU A 109 -10.44 18.43 8.88
N ILE A 110 -11.28 17.81 8.06
CA ILE A 110 -12.45 18.43 7.45
C ILE A 110 -13.65 18.01 8.28
N ASN A 111 -14.24 18.93 9.06
CA ASN A 111 -15.39 18.63 9.91
C ASN A 111 -16.56 19.53 9.52
N LYS A 112 -17.18 19.23 8.39
CA LYS A 112 -18.31 19.98 7.85
C LYS A 112 -19.29 18.98 7.23
N ASP A 113 -20.59 19.27 7.26
CA ASP A 113 -21.64 18.31 6.86
C ASP A 113 -21.50 17.71 5.45
N TRP A 114 -20.82 18.43 4.55
CA TRP A 114 -20.49 18.03 3.17
C TRP A 114 -19.19 17.20 3.00
N ASP A 115 -18.44 16.89 4.04
CA ASP A 115 -17.12 16.26 3.91
C ASP A 115 -17.18 14.79 3.44
N LEU A 116 -18.23 14.06 3.82
CA LEU A 116 -18.53 12.73 3.31
C LEU A 116 -18.84 12.80 1.82
N TRP A 117 -19.64 13.78 1.41
CA TRP A 117 -19.93 14.03 0.00
C TRP A 117 -18.68 14.45 -0.76
N PHE A 118 -17.79 15.24 -0.15
CA PHE A 118 -16.50 15.58 -0.73
C PHE A 118 -15.63 14.34 -0.97
N LEU A 119 -15.60 13.39 -0.02
CA LEU A 119 -14.90 12.12 -0.21
C LEU A 119 -15.53 11.29 -1.33
N LEU A 120 -16.83 11.04 -1.27
CA LEU A 120 -17.51 10.16 -2.23
C LEU A 120 -17.50 10.76 -3.64
N ALA A 121 -17.86 12.04 -3.77
CA ALA A 121 -17.84 12.73 -5.06
C ALA A 121 -16.41 12.94 -5.55
N GLY A 122 -15.46 13.24 -4.66
CA GLY A 122 -14.04 13.42 -5.00
C GLY A 122 -13.44 12.15 -5.61
N VAL A 123 -13.72 10.98 -5.03
CA VAL A 123 -13.28 9.70 -5.60
C VAL A 123 -13.99 9.42 -6.93
N CYS A 124 -15.31 9.57 -7.01
CA CYS A 124 -16.04 9.31 -8.26
C CYS A 124 -15.60 10.21 -9.42
N ILE A 125 -15.51 11.53 -9.18
CA ILE A 125 -15.09 12.52 -10.18
C ILE A 125 -13.62 12.31 -10.51
N GLY A 126 -12.76 12.14 -9.50
CA GLY A 126 -11.33 11.90 -9.68
C GLY A 126 -11.08 10.66 -10.54
N THR A 127 -11.65 9.51 -10.16
CA THR A 127 -11.54 8.28 -10.94
C THR A 127 -12.08 8.46 -12.35
N GLY A 128 -13.22 9.13 -12.55
CA GLY A 128 -13.76 9.42 -13.88
C GLY A 128 -12.83 10.27 -14.74
N VAL A 129 -12.25 11.33 -14.17
CA VAL A 129 -11.31 12.23 -14.85
C VAL A 129 -10.01 11.51 -15.21
N PHE A 130 -9.38 10.80 -14.25
CA PHE A 130 -8.17 10.03 -14.54
C PHE A 130 -8.42 8.90 -15.52
N THR A 131 -9.57 8.23 -15.44
CA THR A 131 -9.98 7.24 -16.45
C THR A 131 -10.03 7.87 -17.84
N ALA A 132 -10.67 9.03 -17.99
CA ALA A 132 -10.72 9.72 -19.27
C ALA A 132 -9.31 10.12 -19.76
N ILE A 133 -8.47 10.67 -18.89
CA ILE A 133 -7.09 11.06 -19.23
C ILE A 133 -6.28 9.84 -19.68
N HIS A 134 -6.29 8.76 -18.90
CA HIS A 134 -5.52 7.55 -19.20
C HIS A 134 -5.96 6.93 -20.53
N LEU A 135 -7.27 6.82 -20.79
CA LEU A 135 -7.76 6.23 -22.04
C LEU A 135 -7.54 7.14 -23.25
N MET A 136 -7.73 8.46 -23.12
CA MET A 136 -7.54 9.40 -24.22
C MET A 136 -6.07 9.58 -24.60
N THR A 137 -5.16 9.32 -23.67
CA THR A 137 -3.71 9.48 -23.87
C THR A 137 -2.98 8.16 -23.97
N ASP A 138 -3.71 7.05 -24.08
CA ASP A 138 -3.17 5.69 -24.14
C ASP A 138 -2.13 5.43 -23.04
N PHE A 139 -2.50 5.77 -21.81
CA PHE A 139 -1.69 5.63 -20.61
C PHE A 139 -0.33 6.36 -20.65
N LYS A 140 -0.08 7.25 -21.63
CA LYS A 140 1.17 8.03 -21.73
C LYS A 140 1.42 8.96 -20.53
N HIS A 141 0.35 9.40 -19.87
CA HIS A 141 0.40 10.23 -18.66
C HIS A 141 0.07 9.43 -17.38
N PHE A 142 0.15 8.10 -17.44
CA PHE A 142 0.06 7.28 -16.25
C PHE A 142 1.10 7.73 -15.20
N GLN A 143 0.79 7.59 -13.90
CA GLN A 143 1.55 8.17 -12.77
C GLN A 143 1.32 9.66 -12.45
N VAL A 144 0.61 10.44 -13.28
CA VAL A 144 0.30 11.86 -12.94
C VAL A 144 -0.56 12.00 -11.67
N GLU A 145 -1.38 10.99 -11.39
CA GLU A 145 -2.18 10.86 -10.17
C GLU A 145 -1.36 10.79 -8.89
N ASN A 146 -0.06 10.46 -8.96
CA ASN A 146 0.82 10.52 -7.80
C ASN A 146 0.96 11.92 -7.20
N LEU A 147 0.66 12.97 -7.98
CA LEU A 147 0.61 14.35 -7.49
C LEU A 147 -0.45 14.55 -6.40
N LEU A 148 -1.49 13.72 -6.39
CA LEU A 148 -2.56 13.78 -5.40
C LEU A 148 -2.10 13.39 -4.00
N PHE A 149 -0.96 12.71 -3.86
CA PHE A 149 -0.40 12.39 -2.56
C PHE A 149 0.19 13.62 -1.85
N ILE A 150 0.52 14.72 -2.56
CA ILE A 150 1.18 15.88 -1.96
C ILE A 150 0.40 16.46 -0.77
N PRO A 151 -0.91 16.78 -0.89
CA PRO A 151 -1.65 17.37 0.23
C PRO A 151 -1.74 16.43 1.43
N GLY A 152 -2.02 15.14 1.19
CA GLY A 152 -2.10 14.13 2.24
C GLY A 152 -0.75 13.92 2.93
N TYR A 153 0.34 13.90 2.17
CA TYR A 153 1.70 13.81 2.69
C TYR A 153 2.05 14.99 3.60
N VAL A 154 1.80 16.23 3.15
CA VAL A 154 2.07 17.44 3.94
C VAL A 154 1.31 17.41 5.27
N VAL A 155 0.07 16.91 5.26
CA VAL A 155 -0.72 16.71 6.46
C VAL A 155 -0.05 15.70 7.40
N LEU A 156 0.25 14.50 6.93
CA LEU A 156 0.82 13.43 7.76
C LEU A 156 2.18 13.82 8.32
N ILE A 157 3.08 14.35 7.50
CA ILE A 157 4.42 14.72 7.95
C ILE A 157 4.38 15.83 9.00
N SER A 158 3.50 16.82 8.81
CA SER A 158 3.30 17.91 9.77
C SER A 158 2.72 17.41 11.09
N MET A 159 1.76 16.47 11.03
CA MET A 159 1.23 15.83 12.23
C MET A 159 2.32 15.05 12.97
N TYR A 160 3.08 14.21 12.25
CA TYR A 160 4.16 13.42 12.84
C TYR A 160 5.16 14.31 13.59
N ILE A 161 5.71 15.33 12.91
CA ILE A 161 6.68 16.25 13.51
C ILE A 161 6.08 16.94 14.73
N ARG A 162 4.86 17.46 14.62
CA ARG A 162 4.18 18.14 15.73
C ARG A 162 4.09 17.23 16.95
N PHE A 163 3.58 16.01 16.78
CA PHE A 163 3.32 15.11 17.91
C PHE A 163 4.60 14.54 18.53
N VAL A 164 5.62 14.23 17.73
CA VAL A 164 6.93 13.81 18.27
C VAL A 164 7.58 14.94 19.06
N VAL A 165 7.55 16.18 18.54
CA VAL A 165 8.15 17.33 19.25
C VAL A 165 7.40 17.62 20.55
N THR A 166 6.06 17.61 20.54
CA THR A 166 5.27 17.83 21.76
C THR A 166 5.43 16.70 22.78
N GLU A 167 5.48 15.44 22.33
CA GLU A 167 5.75 14.29 23.22
C GLU A 167 7.08 14.49 23.95
N VAL A 168 8.16 14.79 23.21
CA VAL A 168 9.50 14.91 23.81
C VAL A 168 9.66 16.17 24.67
N ARG A 169 8.95 17.26 24.34
CA ARG A 169 9.00 18.52 25.11
C ARG A 169 8.17 18.46 26.38
N ASP A 170 6.95 17.94 26.27
CA ASP A 170 5.94 18.00 27.33
C ASP A 170 5.85 16.66 28.11
N SER A 171 6.63 15.64 27.71
CA SER A 171 6.71 14.30 28.32
C SER A 171 5.36 13.58 28.41
N ASP A 172 4.43 13.85 27.50
CA ASP A 172 3.10 13.21 27.46
C ASP A 172 3.12 11.97 26.56
N GLU A 173 3.17 10.80 27.19
CA GLU A 173 3.18 9.50 26.50
C GLU A 173 1.91 9.23 25.67
N ARG A 174 0.79 9.91 25.93
CA ARG A 174 -0.45 9.73 25.15
C ARG A 174 -0.28 10.23 23.72
N LEU A 175 0.52 11.28 23.52
CA LEU A 175 0.80 11.87 22.21
C LEU A 175 1.66 10.94 21.33
N ARG A 176 2.44 10.06 21.98
CA ARG A 176 3.22 9.03 21.28
C ARG A 176 2.33 8.15 20.41
N LYS A 177 1.17 7.73 20.91
CA LYS A 177 0.24 6.87 20.16
C LYS A 177 -0.16 7.51 18.83
N ILE A 178 -0.43 8.82 18.82
CA ILE A 178 -0.77 9.56 17.60
C ILE A 178 0.41 9.54 16.62
N SER A 179 1.61 9.91 17.08
CA SER A 179 2.79 9.95 16.21
C SER A 179 3.10 8.58 15.59
N VAL A 180 2.89 7.49 16.34
CA VAL A 180 3.04 6.11 15.86
C VAL A 180 2.00 5.78 14.79
N VAL A 181 0.72 6.13 15.00
CA VAL A 181 -0.33 5.92 13.98
C VAL A 181 0.03 6.65 12.68
N VAL A 182 0.41 7.93 12.79
CA VAL A 182 0.75 8.76 11.62
C VAL A 182 1.97 8.18 10.91
N GLY A 183 2.98 7.75 11.66
CA GLY A 183 4.16 7.07 11.11
C GLY A 183 3.80 5.76 10.41
N LEU A 184 2.92 4.94 11.00
CA LEU A 184 2.41 3.72 10.37
C LEU A 184 1.64 4.04 9.09
N LEU A 185 0.79 5.08 9.06
CA LEU A 185 0.09 5.50 7.83
C LEU A 185 1.07 5.96 6.74
N LEU A 186 2.10 6.72 7.11
CA LEU A 186 3.15 7.12 6.17
C LEU A 186 3.83 5.89 5.56
N ILE A 187 4.16 4.89 6.39
CA ILE A 187 4.73 3.63 5.91
C ILE A 187 3.71 2.84 5.07
N GLY A 188 2.43 2.79 5.45
CA GLY A 188 1.41 2.08 4.68
C GLY A 188 1.14 2.68 3.30
N ILE A 189 1.23 4.00 3.15
CA ILE A 189 1.00 4.68 1.87
C ILE A 189 2.28 4.78 1.03
N HIS A 190 3.43 5.02 1.67
CA HIS A 190 4.70 5.33 0.99
C HIS A 190 5.80 4.30 1.21
N GLY A 191 5.53 3.17 1.87
CA GLY A 191 6.54 2.19 2.31
C GLY A 191 7.44 1.66 1.19
N GLU A 192 6.85 1.33 0.03
CA GLU A 192 7.61 1.00 -1.18
C GLU A 192 8.58 2.11 -1.56
N THR A 193 8.11 3.36 -1.65
CA THR A 193 8.96 4.49 -2.03
C THR A 193 9.97 4.90 -0.96
N MET A 194 9.77 4.47 0.29
CA MET A 194 10.71 4.68 1.38
C MET A 194 11.94 3.77 1.26
N THR A 195 11.87 2.60 0.59
CA THR A 195 13.07 1.77 0.39
C THR A 195 14.06 2.40 -0.56
N TYR A 196 13.57 3.13 -1.57
CA TYR A 196 14.41 3.85 -2.53
C TYR A 196 14.93 5.21 -2.02
N TRP A 197 14.90 5.46 -0.71
CA TRP A 197 15.24 6.78 -0.16
C TRP A 197 16.67 7.20 -0.53
N LEU A 198 17.64 6.28 -0.45
CA LEU A 198 19.04 6.60 -0.71
C LEU A 198 19.26 6.85 -2.22
N SER A 199 18.69 6.01 -3.06
CA SER A 199 18.75 6.15 -4.53
C SER A 199 18.10 7.44 -5.00
N GLN A 200 17.04 7.89 -4.33
CA GLN A 200 16.40 9.17 -4.63
C GLN A 200 17.26 10.36 -4.19
N VAL A 201 17.86 10.30 -2.99
CA VAL A 201 18.75 11.35 -2.48
C VAL A 201 19.99 11.51 -3.36
N LEU A 202 20.52 10.40 -3.89
CA LEU A 202 21.65 10.39 -4.82
C LEU A 202 21.25 10.70 -6.28
N SER A 203 19.95 10.93 -6.55
CA SER A 203 19.39 11.14 -7.89
C SER A 203 19.73 10.01 -8.88
N ILE A 204 19.91 8.80 -8.37
CA ILE A 204 20.23 7.61 -9.17
C ILE A 204 18.97 7.05 -9.83
N ASN A 205 17.81 7.18 -9.20
CA ASN A 205 16.53 6.69 -9.72
C ASN A 205 16.22 7.21 -11.13
N ASP A 206 16.64 8.43 -11.46
CA ASP A 206 16.45 9.01 -12.79
C ASP A 206 17.15 8.19 -13.89
N LEU A 207 18.31 7.60 -13.59
CA LEU A 207 19.04 6.73 -14.52
C LEU A 207 18.35 5.39 -14.72
N PHE A 208 17.70 4.86 -13.68
CA PHE A 208 16.91 3.63 -13.77
C PHE A 208 15.64 3.86 -14.62
N PHE A 209 14.93 4.98 -14.42
CA PHE A 209 13.76 5.32 -15.23
C PHE A 209 14.11 5.54 -16.69
N GLN A 210 15.17 6.29 -16.96
CA GLN A 210 15.62 6.56 -18.32
C GLN A 210 16.05 5.26 -19.02
N ARG A 211 16.75 4.34 -18.32
CA ARG A 211 17.08 3.01 -18.87
C ARG A 211 15.80 2.25 -19.25
N GLN A 212 14.80 2.23 -18.37
CA GLN A 212 13.54 1.54 -18.63
C GLN A 212 12.80 2.14 -19.84
N SER A 213 12.89 3.46 -20.04
CA SER A 213 12.35 4.15 -21.21
C SER A 213 13.05 3.73 -22.50
N ILE A 214 14.39 3.64 -22.48
CA ILE A 214 15.22 3.26 -23.64
C ILE A 214 15.00 1.79 -24.00
N GLN A 215 15.10 0.89 -23.02
CA GLN A 215 14.97 -0.55 -23.22
C GLN A 215 13.63 -0.92 -23.85
N ASN A 216 12.56 -0.20 -23.49
CA ASN A 216 11.22 -0.46 -23.99
C ASN A 216 10.83 0.47 -25.17
N GLY A 217 11.72 1.34 -25.64
CA GLY A 217 11.48 2.20 -26.80
C GLY A 217 10.39 3.27 -26.62
N LEU A 218 10.06 3.66 -25.38
CA LEU A 218 8.94 4.56 -25.11
C LEU A 218 9.36 5.98 -24.82
N SER A 219 8.43 6.90 -25.13
CA SER A 219 8.52 8.32 -24.75
C SER A 219 7.63 8.59 -23.53
N ILE A 220 8.18 8.38 -22.34
CA ILE A 220 7.51 8.75 -21.09
C ILE A 220 7.26 10.27 -21.11
N SER A 221 6.03 10.68 -20.83
CA SER A 221 5.71 12.10 -20.76
C SER A 221 6.38 12.77 -19.56
N GLY A 222 6.73 14.06 -19.68
CA GLY A 222 7.25 14.82 -18.55
C GLY A 222 6.31 14.86 -17.34
N ALA A 223 4.99 14.74 -17.56
CA ALA A 223 3.99 14.65 -16.49
C ALA A 223 4.04 13.30 -15.74
N ALA A 224 4.17 12.18 -16.46
CA ALA A 224 4.35 10.86 -15.88
C ALA A 224 5.65 10.76 -15.08
N TRP A 225 6.75 11.26 -15.66
CA TRP A 225 8.05 11.35 -15.00
C TRP A 225 7.97 12.20 -13.72
N GLY A 226 7.41 13.41 -13.81
CA GLY A 226 7.23 14.29 -12.65
C GLY A 226 6.38 13.65 -11.54
N GLY A 227 5.30 12.95 -11.89
CA GLY A 227 4.46 12.22 -10.93
C GLY A 227 5.22 11.13 -10.18
N MET A 228 6.00 10.31 -10.89
CA MET A 228 6.82 9.25 -10.28
C MET A 228 7.95 9.82 -9.41
N SER A 229 8.70 10.79 -9.92
CA SER A 229 9.79 11.43 -9.17
C SER A 229 9.28 12.13 -7.91
N ILE A 230 8.09 12.75 -7.97
CA ILE A 230 7.45 13.33 -6.79
C ILE A 230 7.13 12.23 -5.78
N ARG A 231 6.49 11.13 -6.18
CA ARG A 231 6.16 10.05 -5.23
C ARG A 231 7.39 9.47 -4.54
N LEU A 232 8.47 9.22 -5.29
CA LEU A 232 9.74 8.78 -4.73
C LEU A 232 10.35 9.81 -3.77
N THR A 233 10.26 11.10 -4.11
CA THR A 233 10.74 12.18 -3.26
C THR A 233 9.93 12.29 -1.96
N LEU A 234 8.60 12.13 -2.03
CA LEU A 234 7.73 12.08 -0.85
C LEU A 234 8.13 10.90 0.06
N GLY A 235 8.32 9.70 -0.50
CA GLY A 235 8.78 8.53 0.24
C GLY A 235 10.16 8.71 0.88
N ALA A 236 11.13 9.21 0.12
CA ALA A 236 12.49 9.45 0.61
C ALA A 236 12.50 10.47 1.75
N THR A 237 11.80 11.59 1.57
CA THR A 237 11.70 12.62 2.62
C THR A 237 10.96 12.09 3.85
N ALA A 238 9.90 11.30 3.68
CA ALA A 238 9.20 10.65 4.78
C ALA A 238 10.16 9.79 5.62
N MET A 239 10.93 8.93 4.96
CA MET A 239 11.88 8.03 5.62
C MET A 239 12.95 8.80 6.40
N LEU A 240 13.50 9.87 5.81
CA LEU A 240 14.48 10.73 6.49
C LEU A 240 13.90 11.43 7.72
N VAL A 241 12.67 11.96 7.63
CA VAL A 241 12.01 12.62 8.76
C VAL A 241 11.66 11.60 9.85
N LEU A 242 11.13 10.43 9.50
CA LEU A 242 10.85 9.37 10.46
C LEU A 242 12.14 8.92 11.14
N PHE A 243 13.21 8.66 10.39
CA PHE A 243 14.50 8.26 10.97
C PHE A 243 15.06 9.32 11.93
N ALA A 244 15.03 10.61 11.54
CA ALA A 244 15.49 11.70 12.39
C ALA A 244 14.62 11.84 13.66
N GLY A 245 13.30 11.75 13.51
CA GLY A 245 12.33 11.82 14.60
C GLY A 245 12.47 10.67 15.60
N GLU A 246 12.56 9.43 15.12
CA GLU A 246 12.77 8.25 15.96
C GLU A 246 14.15 8.23 16.61
N SER A 247 15.19 8.68 15.91
CA SER A 247 16.53 8.81 16.49
C SER A 247 16.50 9.78 17.66
N TRP A 248 15.97 10.99 17.43
CA TRP A 248 15.83 12.01 18.47
C TRP A 248 15.02 11.51 19.67
N ARG A 249 13.86 10.90 19.41
CA ARG A 249 13.01 10.32 20.45
C ARG A 249 13.73 9.21 21.22
N SER A 250 14.45 8.33 20.53
CA SER A 250 15.20 7.24 21.15
C SER A 250 16.31 7.75 22.08
N PHE A 251 16.95 8.87 21.72
CA PHE A 251 17.94 9.51 22.59
C PHE A 251 17.34 10.16 23.85
N LYS A 252 16.09 10.62 23.80
CA LYS A 252 15.47 11.40 24.90
C LYS A 252 14.57 10.59 25.81
N VAL A 253 13.72 9.74 25.23
CA VAL A 253 12.66 8.99 25.94
C VAL A 253 12.96 7.50 25.96
N GLY A 254 13.69 6.99 24.96
CA GLY A 254 14.07 5.58 24.85
C GLY A 254 13.50 4.91 23.61
N LEU A 255 13.95 3.68 23.36
CA LEU A 255 13.64 2.95 22.13
C LEU A 255 12.19 2.44 22.13
N SER A 256 11.49 2.68 21.03
CA SER A 256 10.12 2.20 20.81
C SER A 256 10.09 1.06 19.80
N PRO A 257 9.10 0.13 19.85
CA PRO A 257 8.93 -0.88 18.80
C PRO A 257 8.76 -0.27 17.40
N PHE A 258 8.04 0.86 17.31
CA PHE A 258 7.92 1.64 16.08
C PHE A 258 9.25 2.23 15.61
N GLY A 259 10.10 2.67 16.54
CA GLY A 259 11.46 3.13 16.28
C GLY A 259 12.33 2.03 15.69
N VAL A 260 12.29 0.83 16.28
CA VAL A 260 12.97 -0.35 15.75
C VAL A 260 12.53 -0.64 14.31
N LEU A 261 11.22 -0.65 14.05
CA LEU A 261 10.68 -0.85 12.71
C LEU A 261 11.21 0.20 11.72
N THR A 262 11.19 1.49 12.11
CA THR A 262 11.70 2.59 11.28
C THR A 262 13.18 2.43 10.99
N PHE A 263 14.00 2.02 11.96
CA PHE A 263 15.42 1.77 11.76
C PHE A 263 15.69 0.58 10.84
N VAL A 264 14.92 -0.50 10.96
CA VAL A 264 15.01 -1.65 10.06
C VAL A 264 14.69 -1.24 8.62
N MET A 265 13.60 -0.49 8.40
CA MET A 265 13.26 0.02 7.07
C MET A 265 14.34 0.96 6.52
N PHE A 266 14.90 1.83 7.36
CA PHE A 266 16.00 2.71 6.95
C PHE A 266 17.22 1.91 6.47
N ILE A 267 17.61 0.86 7.21
CA ILE A 267 18.71 -0.03 6.85
C ILE A 267 18.42 -0.79 5.55
N ILE A 268 17.20 -1.32 5.39
CA ILE A 268 16.79 -1.99 4.14
C ILE A 268 16.95 -1.03 2.96
N GLY A 269 16.46 0.20 3.09
CA GLY A 269 16.59 1.20 2.02
C GLY A 269 18.03 1.66 1.78
N PHE A 270 18.88 1.65 2.82
CA PHE A 270 20.31 1.90 2.68
C PHE A 270 20.99 0.79 1.85
N ILE A 271 20.68 -0.47 2.15
CA ILE A 271 21.22 -1.61 1.39
C ILE A 271 20.70 -1.59 -0.04
N ALA A 272 19.42 -1.27 -0.26
CA ALA A 272 18.84 -1.10 -1.59
C ALA A 272 19.58 -0.03 -2.40
N GLY A 273 19.83 1.15 -1.83
CA GLY A 273 20.60 2.18 -2.52
C GLY A 273 22.05 1.80 -2.82
N LEU A 274 22.70 0.99 -1.96
CA LEU A 274 24.01 0.44 -2.29
C LEU A 274 23.96 -0.58 -3.43
N ALA A 275 22.91 -1.42 -3.46
CA ALA A 275 22.68 -2.35 -4.56
C ALA A 275 22.47 -1.60 -5.89
N ASP A 276 21.70 -0.51 -5.87
CA ASP A 276 21.45 0.34 -7.04
C ASP A 276 22.76 0.97 -7.55
N VAL A 277 23.60 1.46 -6.63
CA VAL A 277 24.94 1.98 -6.98
C VAL A 277 25.82 0.89 -7.61
N ALA A 278 25.77 -0.34 -7.09
CA ALA A 278 26.61 -1.43 -7.58
C ALA A 278 26.26 -1.87 -9.01
N VAL A 279 25.02 -1.65 -9.46
CA VAL A 279 24.59 -1.99 -10.82
C VAL A 279 24.56 -0.79 -11.77
N LEU A 280 25.08 0.38 -11.36
CA LEU A 280 25.07 1.58 -12.20
C LEU A 280 25.74 1.40 -13.56
N ASP A 281 26.82 0.61 -13.65
CA ASP A 281 27.50 0.34 -14.91
C ASP A 281 26.59 -0.47 -15.85
N VAL A 282 25.88 -1.47 -15.30
CA VAL A 282 24.85 -2.22 -16.04
C VAL A 282 23.75 -1.27 -16.47
N VAL A 283 23.29 -0.34 -15.61
CA VAL A 283 22.26 0.63 -15.98
C VAL A 283 22.70 1.52 -17.15
N ARG A 284 23.94 2.02 -17.12
CA ARG A 284 24.54 2.88 -18.15
C ARG A 284 24.80 2.17 -19.47
N SER A 285 25.02 0.85 -19.48
CA SER A 285 25.21 0.07 -20.71
C SER A 285 24.09 0.28 -21.74
N CYS A 286 22.85 0.49 -21.29
CA CYS A 286 21.70 0.70 -22.17
C CYS A 286 21.74 2.04 -22.93
N TYR A 287 22.53 3.01 -22.46
CA TYR A 287 22.76 4.29 -23.15
C TYR A 287 23.99 4.26 -24.05
N GLU A 288 25.05 3.62 -23.55
CA GLU A 288 26.38 3.68 -24.17
C GLU A 288 26.59 2.58 -25.22
N THR A 289 25.99 1.41 -25.02
CA THR A 289 26.18 0.23 -25.87
C THR A 289 24.86 -0.51 -26.09
N GLN A 290 24.62 -1.59 -25.35
CA GLN A 290 23.45 -2.45 -25.40
C GLN A 290 22.93 -2.70 -23.98
N CYS A 291 21.63 -2.87 -23.82
CA CYS A 291 21.03 -3.06 -22.50
C CYS A 291 21.39 -4.45 -21.95
N GLU A 292 22.41 -4.51 -21.08
CA GLU A 292 22.82 -5.76 -20.41
C GLU A 292 21.79 -6.17 -19.35
N SER A 293 21.54 -7.48 -19.17
CA SER A 293 20.61 -7.97 -18.14
C SER A 293 21.12 -7.71 -16.72
N PHE A 294 20.21 -7.45 -15.78
CA PHE A 294 20.58 -7.32 -14.37
C PHE A 294 21.16 -8.63 -13.81
N PRO A 295 22.12 -8.56 -12.87
CA PRO A 295 22.58 -9.73 -12.15
C PRO A 295 21.42 -10.38 -11.37
N ALA A 296 21.36 -11.72 -11.37
CA ALA A 296 20.30 -12.45 -10.65
C ALA A 296 20.18 -12.05 -9.17
N ALA A 297 21.31 -11.76 -8.51
CA ALA A 297 21.32 -11.30 -7.12
C ALA A 297 20.63 -9.94 -6.92
N TYR A 298 20.71 -9.04 -7.91
CA TYR A 298 20.02 -7.75 -7.87
C TYR A 298 18.51 -7.95 -8.06
N SER A 299 18.10 -8.77 -9.02
CA SER A 299 16.67 -9.08 -9.24
C SER A 299 16.04 -9.71 -7.99
N ILE A 300 16.68 -10.71 -7.38
CA ILE A 300 16.18 -11.33 -6.14
C ILE A 300 16.06 -10.30 -5.00
N TRP A 301 17.03 -9.39 -4.87
CA TRP A 301 16.98 -8.34 -3.86
C TRP A 301 15.86 -7.32 -4.12
N TYR A 302 15.65 -6.95 -5.38
CA TYR A 302 14.58 -6.05 -5.80
C TYR A 302 13.20 -6.67 -5.52
N ASP A 303 12.99 -7.92 -5.89
CA ASP A 303 11.75 -8.66 -5.62
C ASP A 303 11.50 -8.76 -4.10
N PHE A 304 12.56 -9.05 -3.34
CA PHE A 304 12.50 -9.09 -1.87
C PHE A 304 12.09 -7.74 -1.25
N THR A 305 12.73 -6.66 -1.67
CA THR A 305 12.58 -5.36 -1.00
C THR A 305 11.35 -4.59 -1.46
N SER A 306 10.96 -4.71 -2.72
CA SER A 306 9.93 -3.86 -3.31
C SER A 306 8.62 -4.61 -3.54
N GLU A 307 8.67 -5.82 -4.08
CA GLU A 307 7.45 -6.60 -4.29
C GLU A 307 6.89 -7.11 -2.96
N ALA A 308 7.71 -7.69 -2.08
CA ALA A 308 7.21 -8.19 -0.80
C ALA A 308 6.66 -7.05 0.10
N LEU A 309 7.24 -5.85 0.05
CA LEU A 309 6.69 -4.71 0.80
C LEU A 309 5.34 -4.23 0.24
N VAL A 310 5.20 -4.12 -1.07
CA VAL A 310 3.94 -3.68 -1.70
C VAL A 310 2.84 -4.72 -1.50
N TYR A 311 3.16 -5.99 -1.73
CA TYR A 311 2.18 -7.08 -1.80
C TYR A 311 1.78 -7.66 -0.45
N LEU A 312 2.66 -7.60 0.56
CA LEU A 312 2.36 -8.15 1.88
C LEU A 312 2.34 -7.12 2.98
N TYR A 313 3.34 -6.26 3.02
CA TYR A 313 3.54 -5.40 4.19
C TYR A 313 2.41 -4.36 4.30
N THR A 314 1.97 -3.80 3.17
CA THR A 314 0.85 -2.83 3.11
C THR A 314 -0.46 -3.38 3.68
N PRO A 315 -1.01 -4.53 3.23
CA PRO A 315 -2.24 -5.08 3.80
C PRO A 315 -2.13 -5.44 5.28
N ILE A 316 -0.99 -5.98 5.70
CA ILE A 316 -0.72 -6.32 7.11
C ILE A 316 -0.77 -5.05 7.97
N LEU A 317 -0.12 -3.97 7.51
CA LEU A 317 -0.08 -2.72 8.25
C LEU A 317 -1.46 -2.07 8.34
N PHE A 318 -2.24 -2.04 7.24
CA PHE A 318 -3.61 -1.55 7.28
C PHE A 318 -4.48 -2.37 8.22
N MET A 319 -4.32 -3.70 8.24
CA MET A 319 -5.03 -4.55 9.17
C MET A 319 -4.64 -4.29 10.63
N PHE A 320 -3.35 -4.12 10.89
CA PHE A 320 -2.85 -3.73 12.21
C PHE A 320 -3.48 -2.42 12.66
N ILE A 321 -3.56 -1.41 11.78
CA ILE A 321 -4.21 -0.13 12.08
C ILE A 321 -5.70 -0.33 12.40
N LEU A 322 -6.41 -1.17 11.62
CA LEU A 322 -7.84 -1.42 11.80
C LEU A 322 -8.16 -2.07 13.16
N LEU A 323 -7.37 -3.07 13.56
CA LEU A 323 -7.57 -3.83 14.80
C LEU A 323 -7.04 -3.09 16.03
N HIS A 324 -5.79 -2.63 15.98
CA HIS A 324 -5.11 -2.09 17.16
C HIS A 324 -5.69 -0.74 17.61
N TYR A 325 -6.25 0.05 16.68
CA TYR A 325 -6.85 1.35 16.99
C TYR A 325 -8.39 1.34 17.08
N ASP A 326 -8.99 0.15 17.25
CA ASP A 326 -10.44 -0.06 17.44
C ASP A 326 -11.28 0.67 16.37
N ILE A 327 -10.81 0.63 15.12
CA ILE A 327 -11.56 1.17 13.97
C ILE A 327 -12.74 0.24 13.67
N VAL A 328 -12.53 -1.06 13.86
CA VAL A 328 -13.52 -2.12 13.74
C VAL A 328 -13.84 -2.64 15.13
N ASP A 329 -15.13 -2.83 15.46
CA ASP A 329 -15.56 -3.33 16.78
C ASP A 329 -15.12 -4.79 16.95
N THR A 330 -14.04 -4.96 17.71
CA THR A 330 -13.41 -6.26 17.99
C THR A 330 -13.97 -6.97 19.22
N LYS A 331 -14.79 -6.28 20.02
CA LYS A 331 -15.26 -6.75 21.33
C LYS A 331 -16.57 -7.53 21.27
N ARG A 332 -17.31 -7.45 20.15
CA ARG A 332 -18.53 -8.23 19.93
C ARG A 332 -18.23 -9.69 19.56
N ASP A 333 -18.91 -10.62 20.24
CA ASP A 333 -18.80 -12.06 19.98
C ASP A 333 -19.14 -12.46 18.53
N GLU A 334 -20.07 -11.76 17.88
CA GLU A 334 -20.45 -12.00 16.47
C GLU A 334 -19.30 -11.71 15.49
N ASN A 335 -18.41 -10.78 15.83
CA ASN A 335 -17.28 -10.37 14.99
C ASN A 335 -16.01 -11.18 15.30
N ARG A 336 -15.95 -11.81 16.47
CA ARG A 336 -14.78 -12.57 16.93
C ARG A 336 -14.40 -13.67 15.94
N TRP A 337 -15.37 -14.34 15.32
CA TRP A 337 -15.09 -15.35 14.29
C TRP A 337 -14.47 -14.78 13.00
N LEU A 338 -14.93 -13.60 12.53
CA LEU A 338 -14.36 -12.96 11.35
C LEU A 338 -12.95 -12.42 11.64
N ILE A 339 -12.74 -11.81 12.80
CA ILE A 339 -11.41 -11.34 13.25
C ILE A 339 -10.44 -12.52 13.37
N ARG A 340 -10.93 -13.65 13.88
CA ARG A 340 -10.19 -14.90 13.96
C ARG A 340 -9.71 -15.36 12.58
N ILE A 341 -10.60 -15.39 11.58
CA ILE A 341 -10.23 -15.70 10.19
C ILE A 341 -9.17 -14.73 9.66
N ILE A 342 -9.33 -13.43 9.91
CA ILE A 342 -8.38 -12.43 9.43
C ILE A 342 -6.99 -12.63 10.05
N VAL A 343 -6.91 -12.90 11.35
CA VAL A 343 -5.63 -13.15 12.03
C VAL A 343 -4.98 -14.44 11.53
N ILE A 344 -5.75 -15.53 11.35
CA ILE A 344 -5.24 -16.77 10.76
C ILE A 344 -4.72 -16.50 9.35
N LEU A 345 -5.49 -15.79 8.52
CA LEU A 345 -5.11 -15.44 7.17
C LEU A 345 -3.78 -14.67 7.20
N MET A 346 -3.69 -13.62 8.01
CA MET A 346 -2.48 -12.80 8.17
C MET A 346 -1.25 -13.63 8.56
N LEU A 347 -1.39 -14.56 9.51
CA LEU A 347 -0.31 -15.45 9.93
C LEU A 347 0.09 -16.45 8.85
N LEU A 348 -0.89 -17.02 8.13
CA LEU A 348 -0.64 -17.93 7.01
C LEU A 348 0.13 -17.22 5.90
N ILE A 349 -0.25 -15.99 5.58
CA ILE A 349 0.38 -15.16 4.55
C ILE A 349 1.82 -14.85 4.92
N VAL A 350 2.04 -14.29 6.13
CA VAL A 350 3.39 -13.98 6.61
C VAL A 350 4.27 -15.22 6.61
N SER A 351 3.74 -16.36 7.06
CA SER A 351 4.50 -17.62 7.10
C SER A 351 4.81 -18.14 5.69
N SER A 352 3.83 -18.11 4.79
CA SER A 352 3.98 -18.56 3.39
C SER A 352 5.03 -17.73 2.66
N THR A 353 4.97 -16.41 2.78
CA THR A 353 5.89 -15.52 2.08
C THR A 353 7.29 -15.59 2.66
N ILE A 354 7.45 -15.66 3.99
CA ILE A 354 8.77 -15.89 4.58
C ILE A 354 9.39 -17.18 4.03
N LEU A 355 8.59 -18.22 3.79
CA LEU A 355 9.08 -19.48 3.25
C LEU A 355 9.41 -19.41 1.75
N GLU A 356 8.56 -18.82 0.91
CA GLU A 356 8.87 -18.58 -0.51
C GLU A 356 10.17 -17.80 -0.66
N LEU A 357 10.36 -16.84 0.23
CA LEU A 357 11.53 -15.97 0.29
C LEU A 357 12.77 -16.72 0.78
N ILE A 358 12.65 -17.58 1.80
CA ILE A 358 13.75 -18.46 2.20
C ILE A 358 14.11 -19.42 1.06
N GLN A 359 13.13 -19.93 0.31
CA GLN A 359 13.34 -20.83 -0.83
C GLN A 359 14.02 -20.13 -2.01
N SER A 360 13.78 -18.84 -2.21
CA SER A 360 14.47 -18.06 -3.25
C SER A 360 15.94 -17.80 -2.90
N PHE A 361 16.27 -17.68 -1.61
CA PHE A 361 17.65 -17.49 -1.13
C PHE A 361 18.42 -18.81 -0.94
N LEU A 362 17.75 -19.87 -0.50
CA LEU A 362 18.34 -21.18 -0.24
C LEU A 362 17.61 -22.22 -1.09
N PRO A 363 18.32 -22.97 -1.96
CA PRO A 363 17.71 -24.05 -2.73
C PRO A 363 17.37 -25.23 -1.80
N ILE A 364 16.27 -25.10 -1.06
CA ILE A 364 15.74 -26.11 -0.15
C ILE A 364 14.72 -26.94 -0.93
N PRO A 365 14.76 -28.29 -0.87
CA PRO A 365 13.76 -29.15 -1.48
C PRO A 365 12.33 -28.81 -0.99
N ASP A 366 11.37 -28.75 -1.91
CA ASP A 366 9.97 -28.37 -1.62
C ASP A 366 9.31 -29.24 -0.55
N MET A 367 9.69 -30.52 -0.44
CA MET A 367 9.20 -31.41 0.60
C MET A 367 9.63 -30.98 2.01
N ILE A 368 10.85 -30.45 2.16
CA ILE A 368 11.37 -29.97 3.44
C ILE A 368 10.75 -28.61 3.78
N SER A 369 10.62 -27.72 2.79
CA SER A 369 9.93 -26.44 2.96
C SER A 369 8.46 -26.64 3.38
N SER A 370 7.75 -27.55 2.72
CA SER A 370 6.35 -27.88 3.05
C SER A 370 6.20 -28.45 4.47
N ALA A 371 7.15 -29.29 4.90
CA ALA A 371 7.17 -29.81 6.25
C ALA A 371 7.47 -28.72 7.30
N ALA A 372 8.41 -27.81 7.00
CA ALA A 372 8.68 -26.65 7.84
C ALA A 372 7.45 -25.72 7.92
N LEU A 373 6.75 -25.50 6.80
CA LEU A 373 5.50 -24.75 6.74
C LEU A 373 4.44 -25.34 7.66
N ALA A 374 4.20 -26.65 7.57
CA ALA A 374 3.22 -27.33 8.40
C ALA A 374 3.55 -27.21 9.91
N ILE A 375 4.83 -27.26 10.27
CA ILE A 375 5.28 -27.07 11.67
C ILE A 375 5.05 -25.62 12.12
N VAL A 376 5.48 -24.64 11.32
CA VAL A 376 5.34 -23.21 11.63
C VAL A 376 3.86 -22.84 11.75
N VAL A 377 3.03 -23.26 10.79
CA VAL A 377 1.57 -23.05 10.80
C VAL A 377 0.93 -23.75 12.00
N GLY A 378 1.32 -24.98 12.32
CA GLY A 378 0.82 -25.70 13.50
C GLY A 378 1.13 -24.98 14.82
N VAL A 379 2.33 -24.40 14.95
CA VAL A 379 2.70 -23.59 16.11
C VAL A 379 1.88 -22.30 16.19
N PHE A 380 1.71 -21.60 15.06
CA PHE A 380 0.92 -20.37 15.01
C PHE A 380 -0.57 -20.59 15.32
N ILE A 381 -1.16 -21.67 14.81
CA ILE A 381 -2.55 -22.04 15.16
C ILE A 381 -2.67 -22.32 16.66
N GLY A 382 -1.67 -22.93 17.29
CA GLY A 382 -1.65 -23.15 18.74
C GLY A 382 -1.53 -21.88 19.58
N TRP A 383 -0.97 -20.80 19.03
CA TRP A 383 -0.77 -19.50 19.70
C TRP A 383 -1.82 -18.45 19.34
N GLU A 384 -2.72 -18.80 18.43
CA GLU A 384 -3.74 -17.92 17.86
C GLU A 384 -4.54 -17.17 18.91
N GLU A 385 -5.13 -17.87 19.89
CA GLU A 385 -5.97 -17.24 20.92
C GLU A 385 -5.18 -16.23 21.76
N ARG A 386 -3.88 -16.45 21.96
CA ARG A 386 -3.02 -15.53 22.70
C ARG A 386 -2.72 -14.27 21.90
N ILE A 387 -2.49 -14.41 20.60
CA ILE A 387 -2.23 -13.29 19.68
C ILE A 387 -3.51 -12.47 19.50
N VAL A 388 -4.64 -13.14 19.29
CA VAL A 388 -5.97 -12.49 19.16
C VAL A 388 -6.31 -11.73 20.44
N ASN A 389 -6.15 -12.36 21.61
CA ASN A 389 -6.43 -11.67 22.88
C ASN A 389 -5.46 -10.51 23.12
N SER A 390 -4.16 -10.65 22.80
CA SER A 390 -3.21 -9.55 22.90
C SER A 390 -3.53 -8.38 21.96
N LEU A 391 -3.99 -8.64 20.74
CA LEU A 391 -4.38 -7.61 19.78
C LEU A 391 -5.68 -6.89 20.18
N ILE A 392 -6.61 -7.59 20.84
CA ILE A 392 -7.90 -7.05 21.28
C ILE A 392 -7.77 -6.34 22.63
N ASP A 393 -7.02 -6.89 23.60
CA ASP A 393 -6.92 -6.35 24.96
C ASP A 393 -6.08 -5.06 25.04
N ASP A 394 -5.08 -4.90 24.15
CA ASP A 394 -4.28 -3.66 24.04
C ASP A 394 -4.91 -2.61 23.09
N SER A 395 -6.06 -2.92 22.48
CA SER A 395 -6.73 -1.99 21.56
C SER A 395 -7.31 -0.80 22.32
N ALA A 396 -6.81 0.40 22.03
CA ALA A 396 -7.32 1.65 22.57
C ALA A 396 -7.62 2.60 21.41
N SER A 397 -8.85 3.10 21.35
CA SER A 397 -9.19 4.06 20.31
C SER A 397 -8.34 5.33 20.48
N ILE A 398 -7.91 5.92 19.37
CA ILE A 398 -7.11 7.17 19.38
C ILE A 398 -7.91 8.28 20.07
N LYS A 399 -9.24 8.29 19.88
CA LYS A 399 -10.17 9.24 20.49
C LYS A 399 -10.20 9.12 22.02
N GLU A 400 -10.26 7.90 22.56
CA GLU A 400 -10.23 7.68 24.01
C GLU A 400 -8.86 8.00 24.61
N THR A 401 -7.79 7.79 23.84
CA THR A 401 -6.44 8.06 24.33
C THR A 401 -6.16 9.57 24.42
N VAL A 402 -6.70 10.37 23.49
CA VAL A 402 -6.44 11.82 23.44
C VAL A 402 -7.72 12.63 23.15
N PRO A 403 -8.62 12.75 24.14
CA PRO A 403 -9.93 13.39 23.96
C PRO A 403 -9.83 14.88 23.62
N ASP A 404 -8.74 15.55 24.00
CA ASP A 404 -8.50 16.96 23.71
C ASP A 404 -8.39 17.27 22.21
N PHE A 405 -8.07 16.26 21.39
CA PHE A 405 -8.01 16.36 19.93
C PHE A 405 -9.22 15.70 19.25
N ALA A 406 -10.16 15.12 20.01
CA ALA A 406 -11.39 14.56 19.48
C ALA A 406 -12.33 15.69 19.06
N ARG A 407 -12.56 15.81 17.75
CA ARG A 407 -13.53 16.74 17.18
C ARG A 407 -14.95 16.18 17.26
N PRO A 408 -15.99 17.03 17.30
CA PRO A 408 -17.38 16.60 17.46
C PRO A 408 -17.80 15.63 16.35
N GLU A 409 -18.59 14.63 16.73
CA GLU A 409 -18.94 13.50 15.88
C GLU A 409 -19.89 13.88 14.74
N MET A 410 -19.79 13.15 13.63
CA MET A 410 -20.79 13.22 12.55
C MET A 410 -22.10 12.63 13.04
N ASP A 411 -23.22 13.09 12.48
CA ASP A 411 -24.49 12.37 12.64
C ASP A 411 -24.35 10.94 12.10
N ASP A 412 -24.70 9.95 12.94
CA ASP A 412 -24.57 8.52 12.67
C ASP A 412 -25.35 8.09 11.41
N SER A 413 -26.37 8.86 11.04
CA SER A 413 -27.21 8.64 9.85
C SER A 413 -26.45 8.81 8.53
N ALA A 414 -25.45 9.69 8.49
CA ALA A 414 -24.70 10.00 7.27
C ALA A 414 -23.61 8.95 6.97
N ALA A 415 -23.02 8.34 8.00
CA ALA A 415 -21.88 7.40 7.89
C ALA A 415 -22.28 5.97 7.53
N SER A 416 -23.22 5.76 6.60
CA SER A 416 -23.75 4.42 6.33
C SER A 416 -22.78 3.58 5.48
N PRO A 417 -22.30 2.40 5.94
CA PRO A 417 -21.44 1.51 5.14
C PRO A 417 -22.10 1.06 3.82
N ARG A 418 -23.44 1.04 3.78
CA ARG A 418 -24.21 0.72 2.57
C ARG A 418 -23.98 1.76 1.46
N LEU A 419 -23.94 3.05 1.78
CA LEU A 419 -23.69 4.10 0.80
C LEU A 419 -22.31 3.95 0.17
N PHE A 420 -21.28 3.72 1.00
CA PHE A 420 -19.92 3.45 0.53
C PHE A 420 -19.87 2.26 -0.42
N ASN A 421 -20.53 1.15 -0.06
CA ASN A 421 -20.52 -0.06 -0.89
C ASN A 421 -21.24 0.13 -2.23
N ILE A 422 -22.33 0.91 -2.27
CA ILE A 422 -23.02 1.23 -3.52
C ILE A 422 -22.14 2.12 -4.41
N VAL A 423 -21.54 3.16 -3.84
CA VAL A 423 -20.72 4.12 -4.59
C VAL A 423 -19.48 3.45 -5.16
N PHE A 424 -18.67 2.80 -4.31
CA PHE A 424 -17.43 2.19 -4.76
C PHE A 424 -17.64 0.88 -5.53
N GLY A 425 -18.70 0.13 -5.22
CA GLY A 425 -19.15 -0.97 -6.09
C GLY A 425 -19.55 -0.47 -7.48
N GLY A 426 -20.22 0.69 -7.56
CA GLY A 426 -20.52 1.38 -8.81
C GLY A 426 -19.25 1.81 -9.57
N VAL A 427 -18.24 2.33 -8.86
CA VAL A 427 -16.93 2.66 -9.44
C VAL A 427 -16.24 1.41 -9.99
N THR A 428 -16.25 0.29 -9.27
CA THR A 428 -15.71 -0.98 -9.77
C THR A 428 -16.40 -1.41 -11.06
N VAL A 429 -17.73 -1.43 -11.07
CA VAL A 429 -18.52 -1.81 -12.26
C VAL A 429 -18.22 -0.87 -13.43
N PHE A 430 -18.14 0.43 -13.18
CA PHE A 430 -17.76 1.43 -14.17
C PHE A 430 -16.38 1.14 -14.79
N ILE A 431 -15.36 0.89 -13.96
CA ILE A 431 -14.00 0.56 -14.41
C ILE A 431 -14.02 -0.71 -15.28
N LEU A 432 -14.72 -1.76 -14.85
CA LEU A 432 -14.78 -3.02 -15.59
C LEU A 432 -15.50 -2.86 -16.94
N ILE A 433 -16.63 -2.13 -16.98
CA ILE A 433 -17.37 -1.87 -18.22
C ILE A 433 -16.51 -1.05 -19.19
N ILE A 434 -15.87 0.02 -18.71
CA ILE A 434 -15.00 0.84 -19.55
C ILE A 434 -13.81 0.05 -20.07
N SER A 435 -13.19 -0.77 -19.23
CA SER A 435 -12.06 -1.62 -19.64
C SER A 435 -12.50 -2.61 -20.74
N LEU A 436 -13.70 -3.18 -20.62
CA LEU A 436 -14.29 -4.06 -21.62
C LEU A 436 -14.55 -3.31 -22.94
N LEU A 437 -15.14 -2.10 -22.86
CA LEU A 437 -15.42 -1.26 -24.03
C LEU A 437 -14.14 -0.84 -24.75
N PHE A 438 -13.12 -0.41 -24.01
CA PHE A 438 -11.84 0.01 -24.58
C PHE A 438 -11.16 -1.13 -25.33
N THR A 439 -11.20 -2.34 -24.75
CA THR A 439 -10.70 -3.56 -25.40
C THR A 439 -11.53 -3.93 -26.63
N GLY A 440 -12.86 -3.90 -26.52
CA GLY A 440 -13.79 -4.33 -27.57
C GLY A 440 -13.86 -3.38 -28.76
N LEU A 441 -13.60 -2.09 -28.55
CA LEU A 441 -13.51 -1.08 -29.62
C LEU A 441 -12.21 -1.21 -30.43
N GLY A 442 -11.28 -2.07 -30.03
CA GLY A 442 -10.05 -2.33 -30.77
C GLY A 442 -9.20 -1.08 -30.98
N VAL A 443 -9.32 -0.08 -30.10
CA VAL A 443 -8.67 1.25 -30.25
C VAL A 443 -7.15 1.12 -30.37
N LEU A 444 -6.57 -0.03 -30.00
CA LEU A 444 -5.15 -0.35 -30.08
C LEU A 444 -4.86 -1.77 -30.62
N GLY A 445 -5.84 -2.43 -31.23
CA GLY A 445 -5.64 -3.73 -31.88
C GLY A 445 -5.21 -3.57 -33.34
N GLY A 446 -3.94 -3.18 -33.57
CA GLY A 446 -3.33 -3.05 -34.89
C GLY A 446 -1.86 -3.38 -34.88
#